data_AF-A0A4V4HSF3-F1
#
_entry.id   AF-A0A4V4HSF3-F1
#
_cell.length_a   1.000
_cell.length_b   1.000
_cell.length_c   1.000
_cell.angle_alpha   90.00
_cell.angle_beta   90.00
_cell.angle_gamma   90.00
#
_symmetry.space_group_name_H-M   'P 1'
#
loop_
_entity.id
_entity.type
_entity.pdbx_description
1 polymer ?
#
loop_
_entity_poly.entity_id
_entity_poly.type
_entity_poly.pdbx_seq_one_letter_code
_entity_poly.pdbx_strand_id
1 'polypeptide(L)'
;MSLENATREEIQRVKASVVACLGEAGIPWFEGFNRPGLAAAQVTVEMDEGERGVFINWFLARSDSAQAMMAWKTGAWDDLGIDRTAQMEKEGVERISDILMRAGIPTRDTDDVADPFTLEVVWAP
;
A
#
# COMPACT_ATOMS: atom_id res chain seq x y z
N MET A 1 8.82 14.59 -12.71
CA MET A 1 9.99 14.73 -11.82
C MET A 1 10.14 13.45 -11.03
N SER A 2 11.34 12.86 -10.97
CA SER A 2 11.60 11.68 -10.12
C SER A 2 11.56 12.09 -8.64
N LEU A 3 10.88 11.31 -7.80
CA LEU A 3 10.79 11.59 -6.36
C LEU A 3 12.11 11.40 -5.60
N GLU A 4 13.04 10.61 -6.17
CA GLU A 4 14.37 10.35 -5.60
C GLU A 4 15.18 11.65 -5.38
N ASN A 5 14.89 12.70 -6.17
CA ASN A 5 15.55 14.00 -6.08
C ASN A 5 14.60 15.13 -5.60
N ALA A 6 13.35 14.82 -5.30
CA ALA A 6 12.33 15.79 -4.94
C ALA A 6 12.52 16.31 -3.51
N THR A 7 12.28 17.59 -3.27
CA THR A 7 12.27 18.21 -1.94
C THR A 7 11.24 17.56 -1.01
N ARG A 8 11.39 17.75 0.31
CA ARG A 8 10.40 17.24 1.27
C ARG A 8 9.01 17.81 0.98
N GLU A 9 8.94 19.09 0.62
CA GLU A 9 7.70 19.79 0.27
C GLU A 9 7.05 19.21 -1.00
N GLU A 10 7.84 18.79 -1.99
CA GLU A 10 7.34 18.09 -3.18
C GLU A 10 6.76 16.72 -2.83
N ILE A 11 7.48 15.93 -2.02
CA ILE A 11 7.02 14.60 -1.59
C ILE A 11 5.73 14.71 -0.75
N GLN A 12 5.63 15.71 0.12
CA GLN A 12 4.40 15.96 0.88
C GLN A 12 3.23 16.39 0.00
N ARG A 13 3.48 17.15 -1.07
CA ARG A 13 2.44 17.45 -2.07
C ARG A 13 1.98 16.19 -2.81
N VAL A 14 2.91 15.30 -3.18
CA VAL A 14 2.56 14.01 -3.79
C VAL A 14 1.71 13.16 -2.84
N LYS A 15 2.12 13.06 -1.56
CA LYS A 15 1.32 12.37 -0.53
C LYS A 15 -0.10 12.94 -0.45
N ALA A 16 -0.24 14.27 -0.44
CA ALA A 16 -1.55 14.91 -0.40
C ALA A 16 -2.42 14.55 -1.62
N SER A 17 -1.84 14.50 -2.82
CA SER A 17 -2.53 14.07 -4.05
C SER A 17 -2.97 12.59 -3.99
N VAL A 18 -2.09 11.71 -3.49
CA VAL A 18 -2.40 10.28 -3.27
C VAL A 18 -3.58 10.14 -2.31
N VAL A 19 -3.49 10.77 -1.15
CA VAL A 19 -4.53 10.72 -0.10
C VAL A 19 -5.87 11.26 -0.61
N ALA A 20 -5.86 12.37 -1.36
CA ALA A 20 -7.06 12.92 -1.97
C ALA A 20 -7.69 11.92 -2.95
N CYS A 21 -6.88 11.30 -3.81
CA CYS A 21 -7.32 10.30 -4.77
C CYS A 21 -7.94 9.07 -4.09
N LEU A 22 -7.31 8.56 -3.03
CA LEU A 22 -7.86 7.46 -2.22
C LEU A 22 -9.20 7.86 -1.58
N GLY A 23 -9.29 9.09 -1.06
CA GLY A 23 -10.51 9.64 -0.49
C GLY A 23 -11.67 9.72 -1.49
N GLU A 24 -11.41 10.22 -2.70
CA GLU A 24 -12.39 10.29 -3.80
C GLU A 24 -12.87 8.90 -4.23
N ALA A 25 -11.97 7.91 -4.23
CA ALA A 25 -12.29 6.52 -4.55
C ALA A 25 -12.93 5.73 -3.39
N GLY A 26 -13.10 6.36 -2.22
CA GLY A 26 -13.63 5.72 -1.01
C GLY A 26 -12.73 4.61 -0.46
N ILE A 27 -11.42 4.67 -0.71
CA ILE A 27 -10.44 3.76 -0.13
C ILE A 27 -10.04 4.27 1.26
N PRO A 28 -10.30 3.51 2.34
CA PRO A 28 -9.80 3.85 3.66
C PRO A 28 -8.27 3.87 3.66
N TRP A 29 -7.68 4.86 4.31
CA TRP A 29 -6.24 4.95 4.45
C TRP A 29 -5.84 5.43 5.84
N PHE A 30 -4.59 5.20 6.20
CA PHE A 30 -4.01 5.65 7.46
C PHE A 30 -2.53 5.98 7.31
N GLU A 31 -1.99 6.69 8.30
CA GLU A 31 -0.56 6.98 8.44
C GLU A 31 -0.01 6.47 9.78
N GLY A 32 1.27 6.12 9.81
CA GLY A 32 1.95 5.66 11.01
C GLY A 32 1.61 4.22 11.42
N PHE A 33 1.85 3.90 12.69
CA PHE A 33 1.83 2.52 13.20
C PHE A 33 0.46 2.00 13.63
N ASN A 34 -0.52 2.89 13.81
CA ASN A 34 -1.83 2.52 14.34
C ASN A 34 -2.76 2.00 13.24
N ARG A 35 -2.55 0.75 12.83
CA ARG A 35 -3.36 0.07 11.81
C ARG A 35 -4.84 -0.02 12.25
N PRO A 36 -5.80 0.38 11.39
CA PRO A 36 -7.21 0.26 11.69
C PRO A 36 -7.66 -1.21 11.69
N GLY A 37 -8.83 -1.48 12.28
CA GLY A 37 -9.40 -2.84 12.30
C GLY A 37 -9.93 -3.32 10.94
N LEU A 38 -10.14 -2.39 10.00
CA LEU A 38 -10.65 -2.61 8.65
C LEU A 38 -9.53 -2.64 7.61
N ALA A 39 -9.84 -3.08 6.40
CA ALA A 39 -8.89 -3.06 5.29
C ALA A 39 -8.62 -1.61 4.83
N ALA A 40 -7.36 -1.23 4.74
CA ALA A 40 -6.94 0.14 4.46
C ALA A 40 -5.54 0.20 3.83
N ALA A 41 -5.32 1.25 3.05
CA ALA A 41 -4.00 1.61 2.54
C ALA A 41 -3.19 2.34 3.63
N GLN A 42 -2.00 1.86 3.94
CA GLN A 42 -1.02 2.67 4.66
C GLN A 42 -0.28 3.54 3.66
N VAL A 43 -0.21 4.85 3.92
CA VAL A 43 0.56 5.77 3.08
C VAL A 43 1.74 6.31 3.90
N THR A 44 2.96 5.99 3.48
CA THR A 44 4.20 6.42 4.14
C THR A 44 5.00 7.36 3.24
N VAL A 45 5.81 8.20 3.88
CA VAL A 45 6.77 9.07 3.22
C VAL A 45 8.14 8.71 3.75
N GLU A 46 9.01 8.26 2.87
CA GLU A 46 10.38 7.97 3.19
C GLU A 46 11.29 9.07 2.64
N MET A 47 12.26 9.47 3.46
CA MET A 47 13.19 10.56 3.18
C MET A 47 14.65 10.11 3.17
N ASP A 48 14.89 8.82 3.41
CA ASP A 48 16.22 8.24 3.49
C ASP A 48 16.82 8.07 2.08
N GLU A 49 18.15 8.18 1.99
CA GLU A 49 18.86 8.03 0.73
C GLU A 49 18.69 6.60 0.20
N GLY A 50 18.12 6.45 -1.00
CA GLY A 50 17.87 5.16 -1.66
C GLY A 50 16.40 4.73 -1.68
N GLU A 51 15.58 5.23 -0.75
CA GLU A 51 14.15 4.89 -0.64
C GLU A 51 13.28 6.15 -0.57
N ARG A 52 13.75 7.27 -1.11
CA ARG A 52 13.05 8.55 -1.00
C ARG A 52 11.80 8.59 -1.88
N GLY A 53 10.62 8.67 -1.27
CA GLY A 53 9.36 8.69 -2.03
C GLY A 53 8.09 8.63 -1.19
N VAL A 54 6.99 8.32 -1.87
CA VAL A 54 5.69 8.00 -1.25
C VAL A 54 5.40 6.54 -1.53
N PHE A 55 5.15 5.78 -0.46
CA PHE A 55 4.87 4.35 -0.54
C PHE A 55 3.47 4.06 -0.04
N ILE A 56 2.85 3.07 -0.65
CA ILE A 56 1.48 2.67 -0.35
C ILE A 56 1.45 1.16 -0.18
N ASN A 57 1.14 0.71 1.02
CA ASN A 57 1.00 -0.71 1.33
C ASN A 57 -0.47 -1.02 1.65
N TRP A 58 -1.02 -2.08 1.06
CA TRP A 58 -2.40 -2.49 1.31
C TRP A 58 -2.48 -3.52 2.45
N PHE A 59 -3.27 -3.18 3.47
CA PHE A 59 -3.54 -4.07 4.58
C PHE A 59 -4.99 -4.56 4.56
N LEU A 60 -5.20 -5.86 4.75
CA LEU A 60 -6.53 -6.42 4.96
C LEU A 60 -7.15 -5.99 6.30
N ALA A 61 -8.39 -6.38 6.55
CA ALA A 61 -8.96 -6.26 7.88
C ALA A 61 -8.16 -7.14 8.87
N ARG A 62 -8.05 -6.68 10.12
CA ARG A 62 -7.27 -7.39 11.15
C ARG A 62 -7.81 -8.81 11.39
N SER A 63 -9.11 -9.03 11.22
CA SER A 63 -9.74 -10.35 11.31
C SER A 63 -9.21 -11.32 10.26
N ASP A 64 -9.08 -10.85 9.02
CA ASP A 64 -8.72 -11.68 7.87
C ASP A 64 -7.24 -12.08 7.98
N SER A 65 -6.36 -11.10 8.28
CA SER A 65 -4.96 -11.38 8.57
C SER A 65 -4.77 -12.32 9.77
N ALA A 66 -5.61 -12.21 10.81
CA ALA A 66 -5.52 -13.09 11.98
C ALA A 66 -5.92 -14.54 11.68
N GLN A 67 -6.93 -14.75 10.81
CA GLN A 67 -7.34 -16.09 10.37
C GLN A 67 -6.24 -16.77 9.57
N ALA A 68 -5.68 -16.11 8.56
CA ALA A 68 -4.57 -16.64 7.77
C ALA A 68 -3.34 -16.95 8.64
N MET A 69 -2.98 -16.03 9.55
CA MET A 69 -1.88 -16.23 10.49
C MET A 69 -2.10 -17.43 11.41
N MET A 70 -3.34 -17.68 11.84
CA MET A 70 -3.67 -18.82 12.69
C MET A 70 -3.57 -20.15 11.93
N ALA A 71 -4.05 -20.20 10.69
CA ALA A 71 -3.88 -21.36 9.81
C ALA A 71 -2.39 -21.68 9.58
N TRP A 72 -1.58 -20.65 9.29
CA TRP A 72 -0.14 -20.80 9.13
C TRP A 72 0.53 -21.34 10.41
N LYS A 73 0.25 -20.73 11.58
CA LYS A 73 0.84 -21.14 12.87
C LYS A 73 0.46 -22.56 13.30
N THR A 74 -0.71 -23.03 12.90
CA THR A 74 -1.20 -24.38 13.24
C THR A 74 -0.77 -25.44 12.24
N GLY A 75 -0.03 -25.05 11.19
CA GLY A 75 0.43 -25.95 10.15
C GLY A 75 -0.68 -26.39 9.20
N ALA A 76 -1.76 -25.63 9.09
CA ALA A 76 -2.81 -25.83 8.09
C ALA A 76 -2.44 -25.09 6.80
N TRP A 77 -1.33 -25.49 6.17
CA TRP A 77 -0.77 -24.81 5.00
C TRP A 77 -1.68 -24.90 3.77
N ASP A 78 -2.47 -25.97 3.66
CA ASP A 78 -3.44 -26.18 2.57
C ASP A 78 -4.80 -25.50 2.85
N ASP A 79 -4.88 -24.64 3.87
CA ASP A 79 -6.09 -23.89 4.17
C ASP A 79 -6.33 -22.83 3.08
N LEU A 80 -7.45 -22.96 2.36
CA LEU A 80 -7.87 -22.04 1.30
C LEU A 80 -7.96 -20.57 1.77
N GLY A 81 -8.09 -20.34 3.07
CA GLY A 81 -8.06 -19.02 3.69
C GLY A 81 -6.70 -18.32 3.54
N ILE A 82 -5.59 -19.06 3.50
CA ILE A 82 -4.24 -18.49 3.26
C ILE A 82 -4.17 -17.95 1.82
N ASP A 83 -4.51 -18.78 0.83
CA ASP A 83 -4.51 -18.39 -0.58
C ASP A 83 -5.47 -17.24 -0.85
N ARG A 84 -6.68 -17.30 -0.27
CA ARG A 84 -7.67 -16.23 -0.39
C ARG A 84 -7.16 -14.91 0.17
N THR A 85 -6.45 -14.94 1.29
CA THR A 85 -5.89 -13.74 1.93
C THR A 85 -4.83 -13.10 1.04
N ALA A 86 -3.90 -13.89 0.50
CA ALA A 86 -2.89 -13.39 -0.45
C ALA A 86 -3.54 -12.81 -1.72
N GLN A 87 -4.58 -13.46 -2.25
CA GLN A 87 -5.33 -12.97 -3.40
C GLN A 87 -6.04 -11.63 -3.09
N MET A 88 -6.63 -11.49 -1.90
CA MET A 88 -7.27 -10.23 -1.48
C MET A 88 -6.27 -9.09 -1.30
N GLU A 89 -5.04 -9.39 -0.85
CA GLU A 89 -3.97 -8.39 -0.74
C GLU A 89 -3.55 -7.90 -2.14
N LYS A 90 -3.33 -8.85 -3.05
CA LYS A 90 -3.02 -8.57 -4.45
C LYS A 90 -4.12 -7.74 -5.14
N GLU A 91 -5.37 -8.12 -5.00
CA GLU A 91 -6.50 -7.37 -5.57
C GLU A 91 -6.61 -5.95 -4.99
N GLY A 92 -6.28 -5.79 -3.71
CA GLY A 92 -6.28 -4.48 -3.06
C GLY A 92 -5.21 -3.56 -3.62
N VAL A 93 -3.98 -4.06 -3.79
CA VAL A 93 -2.88 -3.26 -4.34
C VAL A 93 -3.08 -2.95 -5.83
N GLU A 94 -3.56 -3.92 -6.62
CA GLU A 94 -3.91 -3.71 -8.04
C GLU A 94 -5.01 -2.64 -8.19
N ARG A 95 -6.05 -2.69 -7.34
CA ARG A 95 -7.10 -1.67 -7.31
C ARG A 95 -6.56 -0.28 -7.01
N ILE A 96 -5.64 -0.15 -6.05
CA ILE A 96 -5.01 1.13 -5.69
C ILE A 96 -4.20 1.66 -6.88
N SER A 97 -3.38 0.80 -7.50
CA SER A 97 -2.57 1.14 -8.67
C SER A 97 -3.45 1.68 -9.81
N ASP A 98 -4.54 0.97 -10.13
CA ASP A 98 -5.50 1.39 -11.17
C ASP A 98 -6.12 2.77 -10.89
N ILE A 99 -6.48 3.04 -9.64
CA ILE A 99 -7.09 4.31 -9.22
C ILE A 99 -6.09 5.46 -9.37
N LEU A 100 -4.86 5.27 -8.89
CA LEU A 100 -3.81 6.28 -8.96
C LEU A 100 -3.39 6.54 -10.40
N MET A 101 -3.25 5.49 -11.21
CA MET A 101 -2.98 5.60 -12.64
C MET A 101 -4.05 6.41 -13.38
N ARG A 102 -5.33 6.20 -13.07
CA ARG A 102 -6.44 7.00 -13.65
C ARG A 102 -6.41 8.46 -13.22
N ALA A 103 -5.87 8.76 -12.04
CA ALA A 103 -5.63 10.11 -11.56
C ALA A 103 -4.32 10.73 -12.09
N GLY A 104 -3.55 10.01 -12.93
CA GLY A 104 -2.28 10.47 -13.47
C GLY A 104 -1.10 10.37 -12.49
N ILE A 105 -1.21 9.54 -11.45
CA ILE A 105 -0.17 9.27 -10.46
C ILE A 105 0.38 7.86 -10.73
N PRO A 106 1.45 7.73 -11.54
CA PRO A 106 2.00 6.41 -11.84
C PRO A 106 2.70 5.79 -10.63
N THR A 107 2.47 4.49 -10.47
CA THR A 107 3.06 3.65 -9.42
C THR A 107 3.87 2.51 -10.02
N ARG A 108 4.80 1.95 -9.23
CA ARG A 108 5.49 0.68 -9.52
C ARG A 108 5.51 -0.20 -8.26
N ASP A 109 5.60 -1.50 -8.45
CA ASP A 109 5.91 -2.43 -7.35
C ASP A 109 7.36 -2.23 -6.89
N THR A 110 7.62 -2.38 -5.60
CA THR A 110 8.97 -2.21 -5.02
C THR A 110 9.84 -3.46 -5.12
N ASP A 111 9.29 -4.59 -5.58
CA ASP A 111 9.91 -5.92 -5.54
C ASP A 111 10.42 -6.34 -4.14
N ASP A 112 9.95 -5.67 -3.07
CA ASP A 112 10.35 -5.98 -1.70
C ASP A 112 9.70 -7.28 -1.24
N VAL A 113 10.51 -8.30 -1.03
CA VAL A 113 10.05 -9.63 -0.60
C VAL A 113 9.51 -9.60 0.84
N ALA A 114 9.96 -8.66 1.67
CA ALA A 114 9.45 -8.48 3.03
C ALA A 114 8.08 -7.79 3.04
N ASP A 115 7.83 -6.91 2.08
CA ASP A 115 6.58 -6.14 1.94
C ASP A 115 6.03 -6.21 0.49
N PRO A 116 5.59 -7.40 0.02
CA PRO A 116 5.31 -7.68 -1.39
C PRO A 116 4.07 -7.00 -1.98
N PHE A 117 3.32 -6.26 -1.17
CA PHE A 117 2.12 -5.52 -1.57
C PHE A 117 2.29 -4.01 -1.40
N THR A 118 3.52 -3.54 -1.67
CA THR A 118 3.90 -2.13 -1.58
C THR A 118 4.09 -1.53 -2.97
N LEU A 119 3.42 -0.41 -3.19
CA LEU A 119 3.59 0.44 -4.36
C LEU A 119 4.44 1.65 -4.00
N GLU A 120 5.34 2.02 -4.90
CA GLU A 120 6.03 3.30 -4.90
C GLU A 120 5.41 4.22 -5.94
N VAL A 121 5.17 5.48 -5.56
CA VAL A 121 4.78 6.53 -6.51
C VAL A 121 6.01 7.00 -7.28
N VAL A 122 6.03 6.79 -8.60
CA VAL A 122 7.20 7.09 -9.45
C VAL A 122 7.24 8.56 -9.85
N TRP A 123 6.05 9.17 -9.99
CA TRP A 123 5.89 10.55 -10.42
C TRP A 123 4.55 11.10 -9.93
N ALA A 124 4.48 12.41 -9.71
CA ALA A 124 3.22 13.14 -9.62
C ALA A 124 3.35 14.52 -10.30
N PRO A 125 2.24 15.06 -10.84
CA PRO A 125 2.20 16.35 -11.52
C PRO A 125 2.54 17.55 -10.62
#